data_AF-A0A5A7N1C7-F1
#
_entry.id   AF-A0A5A7N1C7-F1
#
_cell.length_a   1.000
_cell.length_b   1.000
_cell.length_c   1.000
_cell.angle_alpha   90.00
_cell.angle_beta   90.00
_cell.angle_gamma   90.00
#
_symmetry.space_group_name_H-M   'P 1'
#
loop_
_entity.id
_entity.type
_entity.pdbx_description
1 polymer ?
#
loop_
_entity_poly.entity_id
_entity_poly.type
_entity_poly.pdbx_seq_one_letter_code
_entity_poly.pdbx_strand_id
1 'polypeptide(L)'
;MTRILVLYYSMYGHIETMAHAIAEGARSVDGVDVTIKRVPETMPPHVAEKAGAKLNQAIPKANPAELGDYDAIFIGTPTRFGNMAGQMRTFLDQTGGLWAKGALAGKVGSVFTSTGTGGGNESTIISTWLTLAHHAWCWWAHPMPRSRN
;
A
#
# COMPACT_ATOMS: atom_id res chain seq x y z
N MET A 1 -17.08 -11.67 8.35
CA MET A 1 -16.69 -11.03 7.08
C MET A 1 -15.32 -10.42 7.31
N THR A 2 -14.31 -10.87 6.57
CA THR A 2 -12.93 -10.38 6.70
C THR A 2 -12.80 -9.09 5.90
N ARG A 3 -12.37 -8.00 6.53
CA ARG A 3 -12.21 -6.70 5.87
C ARG A 3 -10.77 -6.50 5.44
N ILE A 4 -10.56 -6.33 4.15
CA ILE A 4 -9.25 -6.09 3.55
C ILE A 4 -9.18 -4.67 3.01
N LEU A 5 -8.09 -3.98 3.35
CA LEU A 5 -7.74 -2.70 2.74
C LEU A 5 -6.64 -2.90 1.70
N VAL A 6 -6.89 -2.44 0.48
CA VAL A 6 -5.82 -2.18 -0.50
C VAL A 6 -5.51 -0.70 -0.46
N LEU A 7 -4.46 -0.35 0.28
CA LEU A 7 -3.99 1.02 0.45
C LEU A 7 -2.86 1.28 -0.55
N TYR A 8 -2.95 2.34 -1.35
CA TYR A 8 -1.88 2.64 -2.29
C TYR A 8 -1.54 4.12 -2.45
N TYR A 9 -0.30 4.41 -2.84
CA TYR A 9 0.07 5.67 -3.47
C TYR A 9 0.44 5.40 -4.93
N SER A 10 -0.06 6.22 -5.87
CA SER A 10 0.21 6.06 -7.30
C SER A 10 0.32 7.43 -7.96
N MET A 11 1.53 7.74 -8.46
CA MET A 11 1.77 8.99 -9.18
C MET A 11 1.34 8.89 -10.65
N TYR A 12 1.69 7.78 -11.34
CA TYR A 12 1.44 7.61 -12.78
C TYR A 12 0.36 6.58 -13.12
N GLY A 13 -0.32 6.01 -12.11
CA GLY A 13 -1.40 5.03 -12.31
C GLY A 13 -0.98 3.56 -12.25
N HIS A 14 0.30 3.21 -12.37
CA HIS A 14 0.73 1.80 -12.37
C HIS A 14 0.35 1.05 -11.08
N ILE A 15 0.61 1.65 -9.92
CA ILE A 15 0.24 1.05 -8.63
C ILE A 15 -1.28 0.98 -8.48
N GLU A 16 -2.02 1.97 -8.98
CA GLU A 16 -3.49 1.96 -8.96
C GLU A 16 -4.05 0.79 -9.77
N THR A 17 -3.52 0.53 -10.98
CA THR A 17 -3.88 -0.64 -11.78
C THR A 17 -3.60 -1.95 -11.01
N MET A 18 -2.44 -2.07 -10.36
CA MET A 18 -2.12 -3.24 -9.53
C MET A 18 -3.07 -3.36 -8.34
N ALA A 19 -3.43 -2.25 -7.69
CA ALA A 19 -4.36 -2.24 -6.56
C ALA A 19 -5.75 -2.76 -6.97
N HIS A 20 -6.22 -2.41 -8.16
CA HIS A 20 -7.46 -2.96 -8.71
C HIS A 20 -7.38 -4.47 -8.95
N ALA A 21 -6.28 -4.97 -9.54
CA ALA A 21 -6.08 -6.40 -9.77
C ALA A 21 -5.99 -7.20 -8.45
N ILE A 22 -5.30 -6.67 -7.44
CA ILE A 22 -5.23 -7.27 -6.09
C ILE A 22 -6.63 -7.29 -5.46
N ALA A 23 -7.37 -6.19 -5.56
CA ALA A 23 -8.72 -6.12 -5.00
C ALA A 23 -9.69 -7.08 -5.68
N GLU A 24 -9.61 -7.22 -7.01
CA GLU A 24 -10.39 -8.21 -7.76
C GLU A 24 -10.06 -9.64 -7.30
N GLY A 25 -8.77 -9.98 -7.21
CA GLY A 25 -8.34 -11.28 -6.69
C GLY A 25 -8.85 -11.55 -5.28
N ALA A 26 -8.72 -10.59 -4.36
CA ALA A 26 -9.19 -10.73 -2.98
C ALA A 26 -10.72 -10.86 -2.89
N ARG A 27 -11.49 -10.16 -3.74
CA ARG A 27 -12.96 -10.24 -3.80
C ARG A 27 -13.47 -11.57 -4.32
N SER A 28 -12.66 -12.35 -5.02
CA SER A 28 -13.03 -13.69 -5.50
C SER A 28 -13.17 -14.73 -4.38
N VAL A 29 -12.74 -14.41 -3.15
CA VAL A 29 -12.81 -15.30 -2.00
C VAL A 29 -14.07 -15.00 -1.19
N ASP A 30 -14.87 -16.04 -0.92
CA ASP A 30 -16.09 -15.91 -0.13
C ASP A 30 -15.83 -15.36 1.27
N GLY A 31 -16.70 -14.44 1.72
CA GLY A 31 -16.61 -13.85 3.06
C GLY A 31 -15.56 -12.74 3.20
N VAL A 32 -14.94 -12.29 2.10
CA VAL A 32 -13.97 -11.18 2.06
C VAL A 32 -14.63 -9.91 1.49
N ASP A 33 -14.56 -8.83 2.26
CA ASP A 33 -14.92 -7.48 1.81
C ASP A 33 -13.64 -6.66 1.56
N VAL A 34 -13.55 -6.02 0.40
CA VAL A 34 -12.32 -5.33 -0.04
C VAL A 34 -12.59 -3.87 -0.35
N THR A 35 -11.93 -3.01 0.42
CA THR A 35 -11.92 -1.57 0.23
C THR A 35 -10.60 -1.13 -0.41
N ILE A 36 -10.66 -0.23 -1.40
CA ILE A 36 -9.48 0.39 -1.98
C ILE A 36 -9.43 1.84 -1.51
N LYS A 37 -8.29 2.29 -0.99
CA LYS A 37 -8.05 3.69 -0.62
C LYS A 37 -6.71 4.16 -1.16
N ARG A 38 -6.62 5.47 -1.45
CA ARG A 38 -5.37 6.09 -1.88
C ARG A 38 -4.75 6.96 -0.79
N VAL A 39 -3.44 7.00 -0.72
CA VAL A 39 -2.69 7.95 0.10
C VAL A 39 -2.80 9.35 -0.53
N PRO A 40 -2.99 10.41 0.27
CA PRO A 40 -3.01 11.78 -0.24
C PRO A 40 -1.69 12.18 -0.93
N GLU A 41 -1.81 12.93 -2.02
CA GLU A 41 -0.65 13.61 -2.63
C GLU A 41 -0.16 14.72 -1.69
N THR A 42 1.16 14.85 -1.55
CA THR A 42 1.81 15.87 -0.70
C THR A 42 2.44 16.99 -1.52
N MET A 43 2.67 16.77 -2.81
CA MET A 43 3.15 17.81 -3.72
C MET A 43 2.09 18.90 -3.90
N PRO A 44 2.49 20.19 -4.00
CA PRO A 44 1.57 21.25 -4.43
C PRO A 44 0.96 20.91 -5.80
N PRO A 45 -0.35 21.17 -6.04
CA PRO A 45 -1.04 20.73 -7.26
C PRO A 45 -0.32 21.09 -8.56
N HIS A 46 0.13 22.34 -8.70
CA HIS A 46 0.85 22.81 -9.90
C HIS A 46 2.17 22.06 -10.16
N VAL A 47 2.88 21.65 -9.10
CA VAL A 47 4.12 20.87 -9.23
C VAL A 47 3.80 19.44 -9.64
N ALA A 48 2.76 18.86 -9.03
CA ALA A 48 2.33 17.51 -9.33
C ALA A 48 1.83 17.39 -10.78
N GLU A 49 1.02 18.34 -11.25
CA GLU A 49 0.56 18.41 -12.65
C GLU A 49 1.74 18.50 -13.62
N LYS A 50 2.70 19.41 -13.36
CA LYS A 50 3.88 19.57 -14.20
C LYS A 50 4.75 18.31 -14.23
N ALA A 51 4.78 17.56 -13.12
CA ALA A 51 5.48 16.29 -13.03
C ALA A 51 4.70 15.11 -13.67
N GLY A 52 3.51 15.35 -14.22
CA GLY A 52 2.67 14.33 -14.85
C GLY A 52 1.93 13.44 -13.86
N ALA A 53 1.75 13.88 -12.61
CA ALA A 53 1.00 13.12 -11.62
C ALA A 53 -0.48 13.02 -12.03
N LYS A 54 -1.03 11.80 -11.95
CA LYS A 54 -2.45 11.54 -12.11
C LYS A 54 -3.20 12.05 -10.89
N LEU A 55 -3.67 13.30 -10.92
CA LEU A 55 -4.40 13.90 -9.78
C LEU A 55 -5.88 13.51 -9.71
N ASN A 56 -6.48 13.24 -10.87
CA ASN A 56 -7.90 12.87 -10.99
C ASN A 56 -8.06 11.36 -10.81
N GLN A 57 -8.06 10.90 -9.57
CA GLN A 57 -8.33 9.51 -9.19
C GLN A 57 -9.65 9.45 -8.43
N ALA A 58 -10.58 8.60 -8.89
CA ALA A 58 -11.91 8.42 -8.29
C ALA A 58 -11.86 7.77 -6.90
N ILE A 59 -10.79 7.04 -6.60
CA ILE A 59 -10.60 6.35 -5.33
C ILE A 59 -10.51 7.35 -4.17
N PRO A 60 -11.27 7.16 -3.08
CA PRO A 60 -11.23 8.05 -1.92
C PRO A 60 -9.88 7.98 -1.19
N LYS A 61 -9.50 9.12 -0.60
CA LYS A 61 -8.30 9.21 0.21
C LYS A 61 -8.46 8.42 1.52
N ALA A 62 -7.38 7.79 1.96
CA ALA A 62 -7.34 7.13 3.25
C ALA A 62 -7.14 8.14 4.38
N ASN A 63 -7.65 7.81 5.56
CA ASN A 63 -7.27 8.44 6.82
C ASN A 63 -6.39 7.47 7.63
N PRO A 64 -5.20 7.85 8.14
CA PRO A 64 -4.37 6.93 8.93
C PRO A 64 -5.10 6.26 10.09
N ALA A 65 -6.07 6.93 10.71
CA ALA A 65 -6.84 6.38 11.83
C ALA A 65 -7.73 5.18 11.44
N GLU A 66 -8.18 5.09 10.19
CA GLU A 66 -9.09 4.03 9.73
C GLU A 66 -8.36 2.69 9.50
N LEU A 67 -7.02 2.66 9.51
CA LEU A 67 -6.25 1.42 9.34
C LEU A 67 -6.57 0.38 10.42
N GLY A 68 -6.99 0.84 11.61
CA GLY A 68 -7.42 -0.03 12.71
C GLY A 68 -8.63 -0.91 12.37
N ASP A 69 -9.45 -0.48 11.41
CA ASP A 69 -10.72 -1.13 11.08
C ASP A 69 -10.55 -2.39 10.22
N TYR A 70 -9.41 -2.60 9.57
CA TYR A 70 -9.22 -3.72 8.64
C TYR A 70 -8.48 -4.88 9.27
N ASP A 71 -8.78 -6.10 8.85
CA ASP A 71 -8.12 -7.33 9.33
C ASP A 71 -6.80 -7.57 8.58
N ALA A 72 -6.75 -7.17 7.30
CA ALA A 72 -5.57 -7.23 6.47
C ALA A 72 -5.38 -5.95 5.65
N ILE A 73 -4.13 -5.56 5.42
CA ILE A 73 -3.77 -4.35 4.68
C ILE A 73 -2.67 -4.69 3.66
N PHE A 74 -2.97 -4.46 2.38
CA PHE A 74 -2.03 -4.53 1.26
C PHE A 74 -1.54 -3.12 0.94
N ILE A 75 -0.24 -2.86 1.06
CA ILE A 75 0.36 -1.55 0.82
C ILE A 75 1.02 -1.50 -0.56
N GLY A 76 0.54 -0.59 -1.41
CA GLY A 76 1.08 -0.30 -2.72
C GLY A 76 1.87 1.01 -2.74
N THR A 77 3.14 0.97 -3.10
CA THR A 77 3.95 2.19 -3.27
C THR A 77 4.89 2.06 -4.46
N PRO A 78 5.10 3.09 -5.29
CA PRO A 78 6.14 3.06 -6.30
C PRO A 78 7.51 3.17 -5.62
N THR A 79 8.53 2.64 -6.28
CA THR A 79 9.92 2.73 -5.81
C THR A 79 10.50 4.13 -5.99
N ARG A 80 11.15 4.62 -4.93
CA ARG A 80 12.03 5.81 -4.94
C ARG A 80 13.38 5.42 -4.34
N PHE A 81 14.38 5.21 -5.21
CA PHE A 81 15.73 4.80 -4.82
C PHE A 81 15.77 3.59 -3.86
N GLY A 82 14.97 2.56 -4.16
CA GLY A 82 14.85 1.35 -3.34
C GLY A 82 14.05 1.52 -2.05
N ASN A 83 13.35 2.63 -1.86
CA ASN A 83 12.44 2.89 -0.75
C ASN A 83 11.02 3.20 -1.22
N MET A 84 10.07 3.26 -0.27
CA MET A 84 8.72 3.76 -0.52
C MET A 84 8.72 5.23 -0.96
N ALA A 85 7.62 5.67 -1.58
CA ALA A 85 7.41 7.07 -1.89
C ALA A 85 7.25 7.91 -0.60
N GLY A 86 7.73 9.15 -0.64
CA GLY A 86 7.62 10.08 0.51
C GLY A 86 6.18 10.27 0.98
N GLN A 87 5.22 10.27 0.07
CA GLN A 87 3.78 10.33 0.36
C GLN A 87 3.32 9.17 1.25
N MET A 88 3.74 7.94 0.91
CA MET A 88 3.44 6.74 1.71
C MET A 88 4.12 6.83 3.08
N ARG A 89 5.38 7.27 3.13
CA ARG A 89 6.12 7.45 4.40
C ARG A 89 5.41 8.44 5.31
N THR A 90 5.09 9.63 4.82
CA THR A 90 4.38 10.68 5.57
C THR A 90 3.01 10.22 6.05
N PHE A 91 2.30 9.39 5.27
CA PHE A 91 1.04 8.80 5.69
C PHE A 91 1.21 7.82 6.86
N LEU A 92 2.21 6.93 6.77
CA LEU A 92 2.52 5.98 7.82
C LEU A 92 3.15 6.64 9.06
N ASP A 93 3.81 7.79 8.93
CA ASP A 93 4.31 8.54 10.10
C ASP A 93 3.19 9.04 11.01
N GLN A 94 1.98 9.20 10.48
CA GLN A 94 0.80 9.65 11.23
C GLN A 94 0.15 8.53 12.06
N THR A 95 0.60 7.28 11.94
CA THR A 95 0.02 6.13 12.67
C THR A 95 0.59 5.96 14.09
N GLY A 96 1.40 6.90 14.60
CA GLY A 96 1.99 6.83 15.94
C GLY A 96 0.97 6.62 17.07
N GLY A 97 -0.22 7.22 16.95
CA GLY A 97 -1.31 6.99 17.91
C GLY A 97 -1.92 5.59 17.85
N LEU A 98 -1.95 4.97 16.66
CA LEU A 98 -2.40 3.57 16.49
C LEU A 98 -1.33 2.60 16.99
N TRP A 99 -0.06 2.91 16.72
CA TRP A 99 1.09 2.15 17.23
C TRP A 99 1.09 2.09 18.75
N ALA A 100 0.96 3.24 19.42
CA ALA A 100 0.97 3.31 20.88
C ALA A 100 -0.15 2.49 21.53
N LYS A 101 -1.28 2.31 20.83
CA LYS A 101 -2.42 1.51 21.28
C LYS A 101 -2.33 0.03 20.89
N GLY A 102 -1.30 -0.37 20.14
CA GLY A 102 -1.22 -1.71 19.55
C GLY A 102 -2.35 -2.01 18.55
N ALA A 103 -3.04 -1.00 18.03
CA ALA A 103 -4.26 -1.16 17.24
C ALA A 103 -4.04 -1.85 15.88
N LEU A 104 -2.78 -1.94 15.44
CA LEU A 104 -2.39 -2.61 14.20
C LEU A 104 -1.65 -3.94 14.43
N ALA A 105 -1.43 -4.34 15.68
CA ALA A 105 -0.74 -5.58 16.00
C ALA A 105 -1.56 -6.80 15.55
N GLY A 106 -0.89 -7.82 15.00
CA GLY A 106 -1.50 -9.07 14.54
C GLY A 106 -2.25 -8.99 13.21
N LYS A 107 -2.41 -7.79 12.62
CA LYS A 107 -3.02 -7.63 11.30
C LYS A 107 -2.14 -8.25 10.21
N VAL A 108 -2.75 -8.80 9.17
CA VAL A 108 -2.02 -9.37 8.04
C VAL A 108 -1.58 -8.26 7.09
N GLY A 109 -0.29 -8.21 6.79
CA GLY A 109 0.30 -7.24 5.87
C GLY A 109 0.73 -7.87 4.55
N SER A 110 0.63 -7.12 3.46
CA SER A 110 1.45 -7.38 2.27
C SER A 110 1.92 -6.08 1.62
N VAL A 111 2.95 -6.16 0.78
CA VAL A 111 3.50 -4.99 0.06
C VAL A 111 3.66 -5.33 -1.42
N PHE A 112 3.26 -4.41 -2.30
CA PHE A 112 3.50 -4.48 -3.73
C PHE A 112 4.08 -3.15 -4.23
N THR A 113 4.89 -3.22 -5.29
CA THR A 113 5.61 -2.06 -5.83
C THR A 113 5.66 -2.10 -7.36
N SER A 114 6.03 -0.96 -7.94
CA SER A 114 6.38 -0.79 -9.34
C SER A 114 7.69 -0.02 -9.42
N THR A 115 8.59 -0.45 -10.30
CA THR A 115 9.86 0.23 -10.60
C THR A 115 9.87 0.72 -12.05
N GLY A 116 10.74 1.69 -12.34
CA GLY A 116 10.97 2.13 -13.72
C GLY A 116 11.76 1.11 -14.55
N THR A 117 12.85 0.58 -13.99
CA THR A 117 13.81 -0.28 -14.72
C THR A 117 14.14 -1.59 -14.00
N GLY A 118 13.34 -1.99 -13.01
CA GLY A 118 13.61 -3.15 -12.15
C GLY A 118 14.46 -2.84 -10.91
N GLY A 119 15.27 -1.78 -10.96
CA GLY A 119 16.08 -1.34 -9.83
C GLY A 119 15.23 -1.00 -8.60
N GLY A 120 15.42 -1.75 -7.52
CA GLY A 120 14.75 -1.54 -6.24
C GLY A 120 13.42 -2.26 -6.06
N ASN A 121 13.07 -3.22 -6.94
CA ASN A 121 11.88 -4.07 -6.81
C ASN A 121 11.80 -4.73 -5.43
N GLU A 122 12.89 -5.38 -5.04
CA GLU A 122 12.97 -6.11 -3.77
C GLU A 122 13.20 -5.16 -2.60
N SER A 123 14.15 -4.23 -2.72
CA SER A 123 14.52 -3.34 -1.62
C SER A 123 13.39 -2.42 -1.19
N THR A 124 12.51 -2.00 -2.11
CA THR A 124 11.32 -1.20 -1.75
C THR A 124 10.35 -1.99 -0.89
N ILE A 125 10.15 -3.27 -1.22
CA ILE A 125 9.30 -4.18 -0.44
C ILE A 125 9.94 -4.38 0.94
N ILE A 126 11.22 -4.73 1.00
CA ILE A 126 11.97 -4.99 2.24
C ILE A 126 11.98 -3.76 3.16
N SER A 127 12.28 -2.57 2.62
CA SER A 127 12.32 -1.33 3.41
C SER A 127 10.93 -0.93 3.91
N THR A 128 9.88 -1.15 3.10
CA THR A 128 8.50 -0.93 3.55
C THR A 128 8.14 -1.85 4.70
N TRP A 129 8.54 -3.13 4.62
CA TRP A 129 8.31 -4.12 5.66
C TRP A 129 8.81 -3.74 7.05
N LEU A 130 9.91 -3.01 7.14
CA LEU A 130 10.42 -2.53 8.43
C LEU A 130 9.38 -1.70 9.19
N THR A 131 8.55 -0.93 8.47
CA THR A 131 7.47 -0.14 9.09
C THR A 131 6.34 -1.03 9.61
N LEU A 132 5.96 -2.04 8.83
CA LEU A 132 4.88 -2.98 9.19
C LEU A 132 5.32 -3.85 10.38
N ALA A 133 6.57 -4.30 10.38
CA ALA A 133 7.16 -5.06 11.48
C ALA A 133 7.16 -4.25 12.78
N HIS A 134 7.45 -2.94 12.73
CA HIS A 134 7.39 -2.07 13.90
C HIS A 134 5.97 -1.89 14.47
N HIS A 135 4.94 -2.09 13.65
CA HIS A 135 3.55 -2.17 14.07
C HIS A 135 3.10 -3.58 14.51
N ALA A 136 4.00 -4.56 14.54
CA ALA A 136 3.73 -5.97 14.83
C ALA A 136 2.71 -6.62 13.88
N TRP A 137 2.79 -6.31 12.58
CA TRP A 137 1.97 -6.98 11.57
C TRP A 137 2.50 -8.40 11.29
N CYS A 138 1.58 -9.32 10.99
CA CYS A 138 1.90 -10.63 10.46
C CYS A 138 2.26 -10.52 8.98
N TRP A 139 3.45 -10.98 8.59
CA TRP A 139 3.91 -10.90 7.21
C TRP A 139 3.25 -11.94 6.31
N TRP A 140 2.62 -11.49 5.23
CA TRP A 140 2.30 -12.32 4.06
C TRP A 140 3.14 -11.92 2.84
N ALA A 141 3.96 -12.85 2.35
CA ALA A 141 4.71 -12.74 1.10
C ALA A 141 4.05 -13.60 0.01
N HIS A 142 3.90 -13.07 -1.20
CA HIS A 142 3.49 -13.93 -2.31
C HIS A 142 4.61 -14.94 -2.59
N PRO A 143 4.36 -16.26 -2.48
CA PRO A 143 5.36 -17.25 -2.87
C PRO A 143 5.67 -17.09 -4.36
N MET A 144 6.94 -17.22 -4.75
CA MET A 144 7.30 -17.20 -6.17
C MET A 144 6.47 -18.25 -6.91
N PRO A 145 5.86 -17.91 -8.06
CA PRO A 145 5.18 -18.90 -8.87
C PRO A 145 6.20 -19.97 -9.23
N ARG A 146 5.95 -21.22 -8.79
CA ARG A 146 6.73 -22.37 -9.27
C ARG A 146 6.55 -22.40 -10.79
N SER A 147 7.65 -22.44 -11.54
CA SER A 147 7.58 -22.66 -12.98
C SER A 147 6.74 -23.92 -13.21
N ARG A 148 5.62 -23.78 -13.92
CA ARG A 148 4.90 -24.93 -14.43
C ARG A 148 5.81 -25.56 -15.47
N ASN A 149 6.50 -26.64 -15.08
CA ASN A 149 7.00 -27.63 -16.04
C ASN A 149 5.86 -28.60 -16.35
#